data_AF-A0A2W4KS79-F1
#
_entry.id   AF-A0A2W4KS79-F1
#
_cell.length_a   1.000
_cell.length_b   1.000
_cell.length_c   1.000
_cell.angle_alpha   90.00
_cell.angle_beta   90.00
_cell.angle_gamma   90.00
#
_symmetry.space_group_name_H-M   'P 1'
#
loop_
_entity.id
_entity.type
_entity.pdbx_description
1 polymer ?
#
loop_
_entity_poly.entity_id
_entity_poly.type
_entity_poly.pdbx_seq_one_letter_code
_entity_poly.pdbx_strand_id
1 'polypeptide(L)' 'MDNLTTIEIGAGLVVFWFVTLFVLWKLIDRKDRPGPITSNFAKECLMLVHMGVLVVGIAMLVSGLQLFG' A
#
# COMPACT_ATOMS: atom_id res chain seq x y z
N MET A 1 -8.09 19.79 -7.98
CA MET A 1 -8.82 18.58 -7.53
C MET A 1 -9.75 19.00 -6.43
N ASP A 2 -11.00 18.60 -6.50
CA ASP A 2 -11.97 18.73 -5.43
C ASP A 2 -11.61 17.81 -4.25
N ASN A 3 -12.01 18.21 -3.05
CA ASN A 3 -11.67 17.48 -1.81
C ASN A 3 -12.23 16.06 -1.80
N LEU A 4 -13.38 15.84 -2.45
CA LEU A 4 -14.01 14.53 -2.58
C LEU A 4 -13.13 13.59 -3.44
N THR A 5 -12.68 14.03 -4.62
CA THR A 5 -11.75 13.24 -5.44
C THR A 5 -10.45 12.89 -4.70
N THR A 6 -9.90 13.80 -3.88
CA THR A 6 -8.70 13.50 -3.09
C THR A 6 -8.95 12.36 -2.08
N ILE A 7 -10.12 12.36 -1.43
CA ILE A 7 -10.53 11.30 -0.51
C ILE A 7 -10.74 9.98 -1.27
N GLU A 8 -11.42 10.02 -2.42
CA GLU A 8 -11.67 8.82 -3.23
C GLU A 8 -10.37 8.16 -3.68
N ILE A 9 -9.39 8.95 -4.14
CA ILE A 9 -8.07 8.43 -4.52
C ILE A 9 -7.35 7.87 -3.29
N GLY A 10 -7.37 8.57 -2.16
CA GLY A 10 -6.77 8.07 -0.91
C GLY A 10 -7.37 6.74 -0.47
N ALA A 11 -8.70 6.62 -0.49
CA ALA A 11 -9.41 5.38 -0.18
C ALA A 11 -9.06 4.26 -1.17
N GLY A 12 -9.01 4.58 -2.47
CA GLY A 12 -8.58 3.65 -3.52
C GLY A 12 -7.16 3.12 -3.30
N LEU A 13 -6.23 3.98 -2.90
CA LEU A 13 -4.86 3.58 -2.56
C LEU A 13 -4.79 2.68 -1.32
N VAL A 14 -5.62 2.93 -0.31
CA VAL A 14 -5.71 2.06 0.88
C VAL A 14 -6.29 0.68 0.51
N VAL A 15 -7.32 0.64 -0.34
CA VAL A 15 -7.86 -0.63 -0.84
C VAL A 15 -6.82 -1.38 -1.68
N PHE A 16 -6.13 -0.67 -2.57
CA PHE A 16 -5.03 -1.24 -3.35
C PHE A 16 -3.91 -1.77 -2.46
N TRP A 17 -3.59 -1.05 -1.37
CA TRP A 17 -2.64 -1.52 -0.37
C TRP A 17 -3.06 -2.87 0.25
N PHE A 18 -4.33 -3.05 0.64
CA PHE A 18 -4.83 -4.33 1.13
C PHE A 18 -4.68 -5.46 0.10
N VAL A 19 -4.93 -5.18 -1.18
CA VAL A 19 -4.72 -6.16 -2.25
C VAL A 19 -3.24 -6.54 -2.35
N THR A 20 -2.34 -5.56 -2.34
CA THR A 20 -0.90 -5.82 -2.37
C THR A 20 -0.41 -6.59 -1.14
N LEU A 21 -1.01 -6.41 0.04
CA LEU A 21 -0.70 -7.19 1.24
C LEU A 21 -0.94 -8.68 0.99
N PHE A 22 -2.08 -9.04 0.40
CA PHE A 22 -2.41 -10.43 0.08
C PHE A 22 -1.49 -11.01 -1.00
N VAL A 23 -1.15 -10.21 -2.00
CA VAL A 23 -0.20 -10.59 -3.06
C VAL A 23 1.19 -10.84 -2.48
N LEU A 24 1.75 -9.90 -1.71
CA LEU A 24 3.06 -10.05 -1.06
C LEU A 24 3.07 -11.18 -0.05
N TRP A 25 1.95 -11.39 0.65
CA TRP A 25 1.78 -12.57 1.47
C TRP A 25 2.00 -13.82 0.59
N LYS A 26 1.34 -14.01 -0.55
CA LYS A 26 1.62 -15.20 -1.37
C LYS A 26 3.02 -15.26 -2.01
N LEU A 27 3.60 -14.13 -2.39
CA LEU A 27 4.83 -14.11 -3.20
C LEU A 27 6.13 -14.18 -2.39
N ILE A 28 6.15 -13.61 -1.18
CA ILE A 28 7.37 -13.55 -0.36
C ILE A 28 7.66 -14.92 0.24
N ASP A 29 8.87 -15.39 -0.05
CA ASP A 29 9.43 -16.61 0.51
C ASP A 29 9.65 -16.50 2.02
N ARG A 30 9.10 -17.47 2.76
CA ARG A 30 9.21 -17.62 4.22
C ARG A 30 9.49 -19.08 4.56
N LYS A 31 10.15 -19.31 5.70
CA LYS A 31 10.52 -20.64 6.19
C LYS A 31 9.36 -21.65 6.16
N ASP A 32 8.17 -21.24 6.60
CA ASP A 32 7.00 -22.11 6.69
C ASP A 32 6.09 -22.05 5.46
N ARG A 33 6.40 -21.18 4.49
CA ARG A 33 5.62 -21.01 3.26
C ARG A 33 6.53 -20.48 2.14
N PRO A 34 7.09 -21.38 1.33
CA PRO A 34 7.99 -20.99 0.27
C PRO A 34 7.26 -20.17 -0.80
N GLY A 35 7.95 -19.16 -1.32
CA GLY A 35 7.41 -18.22 -2.29
C GLY A 35 8.39 -17.99 -3.44
N PRO A 36 7.92 -17.50 -4.59
CA PRO A 36 8.77 -17.25 -5.76
C PRO A 36 9.82 -16.15 -5.53
N ILE A 37 9.58 -15.22 -4.59
CA ILE A 37 10.51 -14.12 -4.31
C ILE A 37 11.44 -14.52 -3.16
N THR A 38 12.62 -15.02 -3.51
CA THR A 38 13.64 -15.50 -2.57
C THR A 38 14.70 -14.44 -2.23
N SER A 39 15.01 -13.52 -3.16
CA SER A 39 16.00 -12.45 -2.97
C SER A 39 15.60 -11.48 -1.86
N ASN A 40 16.49 -11.27 -0.89
CA ASN A 40 16.27 -10.33 0.23
C ASN A 40 16.10 -8.88 -0.25
N PHE A 41 16.91 -8.45 -1.22
CA PHE A 41 16.79 -7.12 -1.80
C PHE A 41 15.41 -6.91 -2.46
N ALA A 42 14.93 -7.90 -3.22
CA ALA A 42 13.61 -7.84 -3.84
C ALA A 42 12.49 -7.76 -2.80
N LYS A 43 12.59 -8.54 -1.70
CA LYS A 43 11.65 -8.47 -0.57
C LYS A 43 11.64 -7.07 0.05
N GLU A 44 12.80 -6.49 0.34
CA GLU A 44 12.93 -5.16 0.94
C GLU A 44 12.34 -4.07 0.04
N CYS A 45 12.70 -4.05 -1.26
CA CYS A 45 12.13 -3.09 -2.20
C CYS A 45 10.61 -3.18 -2.28
N LEU A 46 10.05 -4.39 -2.34
CA LEU A 46 8.60 -4.58 -2.38
C LEU A 46 7.92 -4.14 -1.09
N MET A 47 8.53 -4.40 0.07
CA MET A 47 8.02 -3.93 1.37
C MET A 47 8.06 -2.40 1.46
N LEU A 48 9.12 -1.75 0.95
CA LEU A 48 9.23 -0.29 0.91
C LEU A 48 8.14 0.33 0.02
N VAL A 49 7.95 -0.22 -1.19
CA VAL A 49 6.87 0.23 -2.10
C VAL A 49 5.50 0.05 -1.45
N HIS A 50 5.26 -1.12 -0.84
CA HIS A 50 4.02 -1.41 -0.14
C HIS A 50 3.74 -0.42 1.00
N MET A 51 4.74 -0.12 1.84
CA MET A 51 4.60 0.91 2.89
C MET A 51 4.39 2.31 2.29
N GLY A 52 5.07 2.64 1.20
CA GLY A 52 4.92 3.92 0.50
C GLY A 52 3.50 4.15 0.00
N VAL A 53 2.87 3.14 -0.60
CA VAL A 53 1.46 3.21 -1.05
C VAL A 53 0.52 3.52 0.12
N LEU A 54 0.72 2.88 1.28
CA LEU A 54 -0.10 3.15 2.46
C LEU A 54 0.06 4.60 2.94
N VAL A 55 1.31 5.07 3.05
CA VAL A 55 1.61 6.42 3.50
C VAL A 55 0.97 7.46 2.59
N VAL A 56 1.09 7.29 1.26
CA VAL A 56 0.46 8.19 0.29
C VAL A 56 -1.06 8.13 0.39
N GLY A 57 -1.65 6.94 0.48
CA GLY A 57 -3.10 6.78 0.62
C GLY A 57 -3.67 7.46 1.87
N ILE A 58 -3.04 7.24 3.03
CA ILE A 58 -3.42 7.89 4.28
C ILE A 58 -3.21 9.41 4.21
N ALA A 59 -2.09 9.88 3.66
CA ALA A 59 -1.82 11.31 3.54
C ALA A 59 -2.89 12.02 2.70
N MET A 60 -3.33 11.40 1.59
CA MET A 60 -4.41 11.92 0.76
C MET A 60 -5.75 11.93 1.49
N LEU A 61 -6.08 10.87 2.24
CA LEU A 61 -7.29 10.84 3.07
C LEU A 61 -7.29 11.97 4.12
N VAL A 62 -6.18 12.11 4.85
CA VAL A 62 -6.05 13.15 5.89
C VAL A 62 -6.11 14.54 5.27
N SER A 63 -5.37 14.79 4.19
CA SER A 63 -5.38 16.09 3.50
C SER A 63 -6.76 16.42 2.93
N GLY A 64 -7.46 15.44 2.36
CA GLY A 64 -8.82 15.60 1.86
C GLY A 64 -9.81 15.94 2.97
N LEU A 65 -9.72 15.26 4.12
CA LEU A 65 -10.58 15.50 5.29
C LEU A 65 -10.29 16.85 5.98
N GLN A 66 -9.03 17.26 6.08
CA GLN A 66 -8.64 18.55 6.65
C GLN A 66 -9.14 19.74 5.84
N LEU A 67 -9.39 19.57 4.54
CA LEU A 67 -9.98 20.61 3.68
C LEU A 67 -11.51 20.72 3.81
N PHE A 68 -12.15 19.78 4.51
CA PHE A 68 -13.59 19.83 4.84
C PHE A 68 -13.88 20.28 6.28
N GLY A 69 -12.86 20.29 7.15
CA GLY A 69 -12.96 20.67 8.56
C GLY A 69 -12.67 22.13 8.86
#